data_AF-A0A9R0WUH3-F1
#
_entry.id   AF-A0A9R0WUH3-F1
#
_cell.length_a   1.000
_cell.length_b   1.000
_cell.length_c   1.000
_cell.angle_alpha   90.00
_cell.angle_beta   90.00
_cell.angle_gamma   90.00
#
_symmetry.space_group_name_H-M   'P 1'
#
loop_
_entity.id
_entity.type
_entity.pdbx_description
1 polymer ?
#
loop_
_entity_poly.entity_id
_entity_poly.type
_entity_poly.pdbx_seq_one_letter_code
_entity_poly.pdbx_strand_id
1 'polypeptide(L)'
;MFTMGTDFKYQYAESWFRQMDKLIHYVNKDGRVNALYSTPSIYTDAKFSTNEPWPLKTNDFFPYADNPNAYWTGYFTSRPALKRYVRMMSGYYLAARQLEFFIGKSKSGSTTDSLGDALALAQHHDAVTGTEKQHVANDYAKRLSIGYKKAEELVSTSLGCLSESGSNSRCSSPTTKFGQCPLLNITYCPPSEMNLSQGKSLVVLVYNSLGWKREDVLRIPVMSDSIVVHDSEGKEIESQLLPIANVSLNLRDRHVKVYLGTSPAASPKFWVAFPASVPPLGFSTYFISSGKRSASISSTSTLNSQGNESRNLQVGQGRLKLHYDAAGSLSQYSDSKTQVEANFEQKYKYYIGQDGSGDDPQASGAYIFRPKDVVPIKTDGQVPPTILRGPILDEVHQQINPWIYQITRVYKGKDYVETEFIVGPIPVDDENGKELSTEIITSMATNKTFYTDSSGRDFIKRVRDYRSEWKIEVNQPVAGNYYPINLGIYVEDGSKELSILVDRSVGGSSIKDGQIELMLHRSMMMVVVLRKH
;
A
#
# COMPACT_ATOMS: atom_id res chain seq x y z
N MET A 1 37.59 -3.27 -12.40
CA MET A 1 37.33 -4.46 -11.55
C MET A 1 36.72 -5.56 -12.41
N PHE A 2 37.17 -6.81 -12.29
CA PHE A 2 36.50 -7.96 -12.92
C PHE A 2 35.68 -8.72 -11.86
N THR A 3 34.37 -8.79 -12.05
CA THR A 3 33.46 -9.53 -11.16
C THR A 3 33.41 -10.99 -11.59
N MET A 4 34.38 -11.78 -11.13
CA MET A 4 34.53 -13.19 -11.50
C MET A 4 33.46 -14.06 -10.86
N GLY A 5 32.24 -14.05 -11.38
CA GLY A 5 31.12 -14.83 -10.87
C GLY A 5 29.81 -14.50 -11.59
N THR A 6 28.76 -15.25 -11.25
CA THR A 6 27.36 -14.99 -11.63
C THR A 6 26.46 -15.80 -10.69
N ASP A 7 25.15 -15.82 -10.94
CA ASP A 7 24.12 -16.48 -10.17
C ASP A 7 24.51 -17.89 -9.69
N PHE A 8 24.52 -18.07 -8.37
CA PHE A 8 24.75 -19.34 -7.66
C PHE A 8 26.00 -20.13 -8.14
N LYS A 9 27.06 -19.42 -8.57
CA LYS A 9 28.36 -20.02 -8.91
C LYS A 9 29.18 -20.38 -7.66
N TYR A 10 30.40 -20.87 -7.88
CA TYR A 10 31.33 -21.36 -6.85
C TYR A 10 30.88 -22.60 -6.05
N GLN A 11 29.81 -23.30 -6.45
CA GLN A 11 29.45 -24.62 -5.88
C GLN A 11 30.61 -25.62 -5.99
N TYR A 12 31.33 -25.60 -7.11
CA TYR A 12 32.66 -26.20 -7.23
C TYR A 12 33.69 -25.10 -7.53
N ALA A 13 34.13 -24.45 -6.46
CA ALA A 13 34.98 -23.26 -6.50
C ALA A 13 36.33 -23.48 -7.23
N GLU A 14 36.89 -24.68 -7.09
CA GLU A 14 38.18 -25.06 -7.70
C GLU A 14 38.21 -24.87 -9.23
N SER A 15 37.07 -25.04 -9.91
CA SER A 15 36.98 -24.79 -11.36
C SER A 15 37.35 -23.35 -11.73
N TRP A 16 36.97 -22.39 -10.89
CA TRP A 16 37.30 -20.97 -11.07
C TRP A 16 38.72 -20.67 -10.59
N PHE A 17 39.07 -21.06 -9.37
CA PHE A 17 40.36 -20.74 -8.76
C PHE A 17 41.53 -21.31 -9.56
N ARG A 18 41.45 -22.56 -10.03
CA ARG A 18 42.48 -23.18 -10.85
C ARG A 18 42.78 -22.41 -12.14
N GLN A 19 41.78 -21.78 -12.75
CA GLN A 19 41.96 -20.97 -13.96
C GLN A 19 42.46 -19.56 -13.62
N MET A 20 41.94 -18.95 -12.56
CA MET A 20 42.38 -17.63 -12.09
C MET A 20 43.84 -17.64 -11.63
N ASP A 21 44.29 -18.68 -10.93
CA ASP A 21 45.70 -18.85 -10.53
C ASP A 21 46.63 -18.90 -11.75
N LYS A 22 46.27 -19.72 -12.75
CA LYS A 22 47.02 -19.80 -14.00
C LYS A 22 47.03 -18.46 -14.73
N LEU A 23 45.87 -17.79 -14.82
CA LEU A 23 45.74 -16.50 -15.47
C LEU A 23 46.61 -15.45 -14.78
N ILE A 24 46.50 -15.31 -13.46
CA ILE A 24 47.31 -14.39 -12.66
C ILE A 24 48.80 -14.69 -12.85
N HIS A 25 49.22 -15.96 -12.74
CA HIS A 25 50.61 -16.37 -12.89
C HIS A 25 51.17 -15.97 -14.27
N TYR A 26 50.50 -16.36 -15.35
CA TYR A 26 51.02 -16.13 -16.70
C TYR A 26 50.90 -14.67 -17.15
N VAL A 27 49.84 -13.95 -16.74
CA VAL A 27 49.69 -12.51 -17.02
C VAL A 27 50.77 -11.70 -16.30
N ASN A 28 51.02 -11.97 -15.02
CA ASN A 28 52.04 -11.24 -14.27
C ASN A 28 53.46 -11.60 -14.74
N LYS A 29 53.68 -12.83 -15.22
CA LYS A 29 54.94 -13.24 -15.85
C LYS A 29 55.17 -12.55 -17.20
N ASP A 30 54.12 -12.32 -17.99
CA ASP A 30 54.19 -11.55 -19.24
C ASP A 30 54.48 -10.06 -18.99
N GLY A 31 53.90 -9.47 -17.94
CA GLY A 31 54.30 -8.18 -17.40
C GLY A 31 53.69 -6.94 -18.08
N ARG A 32 52.89 -7.08 -19.13
CA ARG A 32 52.18 -5.92 -19.75
C ARG A 32 51.10 -5.33 -18.85
N VAL A 33 50.49 -6.16 -18.01
CA VAL A 33 49.51 -5.77 -16.99
C VAL A 33 49.72 -6.61 -15.74
N ASN A 34 49.19 -6.14 -14.60
CA ASN A 34 49.20 -6.89 -13.35
C ASN A 34 47.77 -7.33 -12.99
N ALA A 35 47.60 -8.63 -12.75
CA ALA A 35 46.38 -9.24 -12.26
C ALA A 35 46.59 -9.75 -10.82
N LEU A 36 45.55 -9.66 -10.00
CA LEU A 36 45.57 -10.16 -8.63
C LEU A 36 44.17 -10.61 -8.20
N TYR A 37 44.11 -11.50 -7.22
CA TYR A 37 42.90 -11.63 -6.42
C TYR A 37 42.66 -10.34 -5.65
N SER A 38 41.40 -9.96 -5.54
CA SER A 38 41.01 -8.71 -4.90
C SER A 38 39.60 -8.81 -4.35
N THR A 39 39.20 -7.78 -3.63
CA THR A 39 37.83 -7.56 -3.14
C THR A 39 37.36 -6.18 -3.62
N PRO A 40 36.04 -5.92 -3.61
CA PRO A 40 35.54 -4.57 -3.93
C PRO A 40 36.16 -3.47 -3.05
N SER A 41 36.47 -3.75 -1.78
CA SER A 41 37.13 -2.79 -0.89
C SER A 41 38.56 -2.49 -1.33
N ILE A 42 39.37 -3.51 -1.63
CA ILE A 42 40.75 -3.33 -2.11
C ILE A 42 40.77 -2.55 -3.44
N TYR A 43 39.84 -2.86 -4.35
CA TYR A 43 39.68 -2.10 -5.59
C TYR A 43 39.35 -0.62 -5.30
N THR A 44 38.44 -0.37 -4.36
CA THR A 44 38.03 0.99 -3.99
C THR A 44 39.17 1.77 -3.36
N ASP A 45 39.94 1.16 -2.45
CA ASP A 45 41.12 1.78 -1.83
C ASP A 45 42.19 2.13 -2.87
N ALA A 46 42.42 1.24 -3.83
CA ALA A 46 43.33 1.49 -4.95
C ALA A 46 42.84 2.64 -5.83
N LYS A 47 41.52 2.73 -6.12
CA LYS A 47 40.92 3.84 -6.87
C LYS A 47 40.94 5.16 -6.11
N PHE A 48 40.78 5.14 -4.78
CA PHE A 48 40.92 6.34 -3.97
C PHE A 48 42.37 6.85 -3.96
N SER A 49 43.33 5.92 -3.90
CA SER A 49 44.76 6.24 -3.88
C SER A 49 45.31 6.81 -5.19
N THR A 50 44.58 6.74 -6.31
CA THR A 50 45.01 7.38 -7.56
C THR A 50 44.91 8.91 -7.52
N ASN A 51 44.22 9.47 -6.53
CA ASN A 51 44.01 10.92 -6.38
C ASN A 51 43.44 11.57 -7.67
N GLU A 52 42.59 10.84 -8.38
CA GLU A 52 41.92 11.29 -9.61
C GLU A 52 40.61 12.05 -9.29
N PRO A 53 40.22 13.04 -10.10
CA PRO A 53 38.90 13.64 -10.01
C PRO A 53 37.80 12.68 -10.52
N TRP A 54 36.69 12.58 -9.79
CA TRP A 54 35.55 11.72 -10.14
C TRP A 54 34.34 12.56 -10.58
N PRO A 55 33.61 12.16 -11.63
CA PRO A 55 32.40 12.85 -12.04
C PRO A 55 31.32 12.74 -10.95
N LEU A 56 30.57 13.82 -10.76
CA LEU A 56 29.47 13.87 -9.81
C LEU A 56 28.22 13.16 -10.38
N LYS A 57 27.57 12.32 -9.57
CA LYS A 57 26.23 11.78 -9.82
C LYS A 57 25.31 12.19 -8.66
N THR A 58 24.21 12.86 -8.97
CA THR A 58 23.13 13.20 -8.02
C THR A 58 21.86 12.42 -8.34
N ASN A 59 20.79 12.57 -7.55
CA ASN A 59 19.50 11.89 -7.76
C ASN A 59 19.61 10.35 -7.71
N ASP A 60 18.90 9.64 -8.57
CA ASP A 60 18.84 8.17 -8.60
C ASP A 60 19.08 7.58 -10.01
N PHE A 61 18.90 6.26 -10.13
CA PHE A 61 19.10 5.50 -11.37
C PHE A 61 17.78 4.92 -11.91
N PHE A 62 16.64 5.57 -11.62
CA PHE A 62 15.34 5.13 -12.11
C PHE A 62 14.83 5.93 -13.32
N PRO A 63 13.98 5.33 -14.16
CA PRO A 63 13.74 3.88 -14.28
C PRO A 63 14.88 3.15 -15.02
N TYR A 64 15.07 1.87 -14.70
CA TYR A 64 16.01 0.99 -15.41
C TYR A 64 15.40 0.44 -16.70
N ALA A 65 16.22 0.33 -17.74
CA ALA A 65 15.92 -0.39 -18.97
C ALA A 65 17.19 -1.06 -19.50
N ASP A 66 17.08 -2.32 -19.91
CA ASP A 66 18.16 -3.12 -20.49
C ASP A 66 18.11 -3.18 -22.03
N ASN A 67 16.98 -2.76 -22.63
CA ASN A 67 16.85 -2.52 -24.06
C ASN A 67 15.73 -1.47 -24.33
N PRO A 68 15.58 -0.97 -25.58
CA PRO A 68 14.65 0.11 -25.91
C PRO A 68 13.19 -0.09 -25.45
N ASN A 69 12.70 -1.32 -25.44
CA ASN A 69 11.30 -1.65 -25.15
C ASN A 69 11.10 -2.43 -23.85
N ALA A 70 12.14 -2.49 -23.00
CA ALA A 70 12.16 -3.21 -21.74
C ALA A 70 12.44 -2.27 -20.56
N TYR A 71 11.48 -1.41 -20.25
CA TYR A 71 11.53 -0.63 -19.01
C TYR A 71 11.04 -1.48 -17.84
N TRP A 72 11.88 -1.63 -16.81
CA TRP A 72 11.62 -2.43 -15.62
C TRP A 72 10.79 -1.63 -14.62
N THR A 73 9.63 -1.14 -15.06
CA THR A 73 8.72 -0.33 -14.23
C THR A 73 7.45 -1.08 -13.85
N GLY A 74 7.26 -2.30 -14.38
CA GLY A 74 6.14 -3.16 -14.04
C GLY A 74 6.23 -3.71 -12.61
N TYR A 75 7.43 -4.02 -12.12
CA TYR A 75 7.62 -4.55 -10.76
C TYR A 75 7.30 -3.54 -9.67
N PHE A 76 7.18 -2.26 -9.99
CA PHE A 76 6.70 -1.24 -9.05
C PHE A 76 5.29 -1.56 -8.54
N THR A 77 4.46 -2.27 -9.33
CA THR A 77 3.10 -2.68 -8.94
C THR A 77 2.88 -4.19 -8.86
N SER A 78 3.74 -5.02 -9.46
CA SER A 78 3.59 -6.50 -9.43
C SER A 78 3.36 -7.06 -8.01
N ARG A 79 2.39 -7.98 -7.87
CA ARG A 79 1.95 -8.54 -6.57
C ARG A 79 1.56 -7.47 -5.53
N PRO A 80 0.58 -6.60 -5.81
CA PRO A 80 0.25 -5.48 -4.91
C PRO A 80 -0.28 -5.93 -3.55
N ALA A 81 -0.87 -7.12 -3.44
CA ALA A 81 -1.28 -7.70 -2.16
C ALA A 81 -0.08 -8.02 -1.25
N LEU A 82 1.01 -8.59 -1.81
CA LEU A 82 2.24 -8.88 -1.06
C LEU A 82 2.93 -7.57 -0.63
N LYS A 83 3.02 -6.57 -1.51
CA LYS A 83 3.56 -5.23 -1.19
C LYS A 83 2.83 -4.58 -0.02
N ARG A 84 1.50 -4.64 -0.01
CA ARG A 84 0.68 -4.18 1.13
C ARG A 84 0.94 -4.99 2.39
N TYR A 85 1.05 -6.31 2.27
CA TYR A 85 1.30 -7.16 3.43
C TYR A 85 2.65 -6.84 4.09
N VAL A 86 3.70 -6.63 3.28
CA VAL A 86 5.01 -6.15 3.77
C VAL A 86 4.90 -4.80 4.47
N ARG A 87 4.19 -3.82 3.90
CA ARG A 87 3.98 -2.50 4.54
C ARG A 87 3.24 -2.62 5.87
N MET A 88 2.16 -3.39 5.92
CA MET A 88 1.37 -3.62 7.14
C MET A 88 2.22 -4.29 8.23
N MET A 89 2.97 -5.33 7.86
CA MET A 89 3.83 -6.06 8.79
C MET A 89 5.01 -5.21 9.27
N SER A 90 5.55 -4.32 8.43
CA SER A 90 6.58 -3.36 8.82
C SER A 90 6.08 -2.40 9.91
N GLY A 91 4.89 -1.81 9.71
CA GLY A 91 4.25 -0.95 10.72
C GLY A 91 3.94 -1.70 12.03
N TYR A 92 3.43 -2.93 11.91
CA TYR A 92 3.16 -3.80 13.05
C TYR A 92 4.44 -4.16 13.82
N TYR A 93 5.51 -4.52 13.11
CA TYR A 93 6.81 -4.87 13.70
C TYR A 93 7.45 -3.70 14.45
N LEU A 94 7.26 -2.46 13.98
CA LEU A 94 7.68 -1.27 14.72
C LEU A 94 6.93 -1.15 16.05
N ALA A 95 5.59 -1.25 16.04
CA ALA A 95 4.79 -1.19 17.25
C ALA A 95 5.11 -2.34 18.22
N ALA A 96 5.27 -3.56 17.70
CA ALA A 96 5.60 -4.74 18.48
C ALA A 96 6.95 -4.61 19.20
N ARG A 97 7.98 -4.05 18.54
CA ARG A 97 9.29 -3.81 19.17
C ARG A 97 9.24 -2.77 20.28
N GLN A 98 8.43 -1.72 20.13
CA GLN A 98 8.23 -0.73 21.19
C GLN A 98 7.58 -1.37 22.42
N LEU A 99 6.52 -2.17 22.20
CA LEU A 99 5.82 -2.88 23.28
C LEU A 99 6.72 -3.92 23.95
N GLU A 100 7.50 -4.69 23.17
CA GLU A 100 8.53 -5.61 23.67
C GLU A 100 9.57 -4.88 24.53
N PHE A 101 10.00 -3.70 24.12
CA PHE A 101 10.91 -2.87 24.88
C PHE A 101 10.31 -2.46 26.24
N PHE A 102 9.04 -2.01 26.26
CA PHE A 102 8.40 -1.56 27.50
C PHE A 102 8.23 -2.65 28.56
N ILE A 103 7.98 -3.89 28.15
CA ILE A 103 7.89 -5.01 29.10
C ILE A 103 9.23 -5.71 29.36
N GLY A 104 10.27 -5.33 28.62
CA GLY A 104 11.59 -5.95 28.64
C GLY A 104 11.66 -7.22 27.78
N LYS A 105 12.64 -7.27 26.87
CA LYS A 105 12.83 -8.42 25.97
C LYS A 105 13.04 -9.71 26.76
N SER A 106 12.24 -10.72 26.43
CA SER A 106 12.33 -12.04 27.06
C SER A 106 13.61 -12.78 26.65
N LYS A 107 14.23 -13.52 27.58
CA LYS A 107 15.39 -14.39 27.29
C LYS A 107 14.99 -15.76 26.71
N SER A 108 13.75 -16.19 26.93
CA SER A 108 13.29 -17.54 26.61
C SER A 108 11.86 -17.62 26.04
N GLY A 109 11.16 -16.48 25.94
CA GLY A 109 9.79 -16.39 25.42
C GLY A 109 9.74 -15.85 23.98
N SER A 110 8.52 -15.58 23.50
CA SER A 110 8.28 -14.99 22.17
C SER A 110 8.96 -13.63 22.05
N THR A 111 9.72 -13.45 20.97
CA THR A 111 10.36 -12.18 20.61
C THR A 111 9.86 -11.69 19.26
N THR A 112 10.16 -10.44 18.92
CA THR A 112 9.85 -9.91 17.59
C THR A 112 10.78 -10.44 16.48
N ASP A 113 11.85 -11.19 16.82
CA ASP A 113 12.91 -11.58 15.88
C ASP A 113 12.40 -12.41 14.70
N SER A 114 11.41 -13.29 14.91
CA SER A 114 10.83 -14.10 13.84
C SER A 114 10.09 -13.29 12.78
N LEU A 115 9.46 -12.17 13.17
CA LEU A 115 8.86 -11.24 12.21
C LEU A 115 9.94 -10.37 11.55
N GLY A 116 10.99 -10.00 12.29
CA GLY A 116 12.15 -9.30 11.76
C GLY A 116 12.84 -10.07 10.64
N ASP A 117 13.11 -11.37 10.83
CA ASP A 117 13.71 -12.24 9.81
C ASP A 117 12.82 -12.35 8.56
N ALA A 118 11.52 -12.61 8.74
CA ALA A 118 10.57 -12.69 7.63
C ALA A 118 10.48 -11.37 6.84
N LEU A 119 10.49 -10.22 7.51
CA LEU A 119 10.49 -8.90 6.88
C LEU A 119 11.80 -8.60 6.15
N ALA A 120 12.94 -8.96 6.74
CA ALA A 120 14.25 -8.80 6.13
C ALA A 120 14.35 -9.62 4.84
N LEU A 121 13.91 -10.88 4.87
CA LEU A 121 13.83 -11.73 3.69
C LEU A 121 12.87 -11.15 2.64
N ALA A 122 11.73 -10.58 3.07
CA ALA A 122 10.77 -9.96 2.16
C ALA A 122 11.31 -8.68 1.48
N GLN A 123 12.42 -8.09 1.95
CA GLN A 123 13.09 -6.97 1.24
C GLN A 123 14.01 -7.43 0.10
N HIS A 124 14.18 -8.74 -0.10
CA HIS A 124 14.90 -9.27 -1.25
C HIS A 124 14.34 -8.67 -2.56
N HIS A 125 15.22 -8.37 -3.52
CA HIS A 125 14.88 -7.78 -4.81
C HIS A 125 14.02 -8.69 -5.71
N ASP A 126 13.74 -9.93 -5.30
CA ASP A 126 12.70 -10.79 -5.91
C ASP A 126 11.47 -11.03 -5.02
N ALA A 127 11.43 -10.47 -3.81
CA ALA A 127 10.33 -10.65 -2.88
C ALA A 127 9.32 -9.51 -2.99
N VAL A 128 9.56 -8.37 -2.31
CA VAL A 128 8.64 -7.22 -2.34
C VAL A 128 8.44 -6.66 -3.75
N THR A 129 9.39 -6.88 -4.67
CA THR A 129 9.27 -6.51 -6.10
C THR A 129 8.21 -7.33 -6.84
N GLY A 130 7.88 -8.52 -6.36
CA GLY A 130 6.87 -9.38 -6.96
C GLY A 130 7.32 -10.07 -8.25
N THR A 131 8.62 -10.37 -8.37
CA THR A 131 9.27 -10.91 -9.56
C THR A 131 9.68 -12.39 -9.42
N GLU A 132 9.37 -13.01 -8.29
CA GLU A 132 9.51 -14.42 -8.00
C GLU A 132 8.40 -15.30 -8.61
N LYS A 133 8.63 -16.61 -8.61
CA LYS A 133 7.59 -17.61 -8.96
C LYS A 133 6.49 -17.64 -7.90
N GLN A 134 5.28 -18.03 -8.30
CA GLN A 134 4.11 -18.02 -7.40
C GLN A 134 4.31 -18.81 -6.09
N HIS A 135 4.94 -19.98 -6.12
CA HIS A 135 5.17 -20.75 -4.89
C HIS A 135 6.17 -20.07 -3.94
N VAL A 136 7.10 -19.27 -4.45
CA VAL A 136 8.04 -18.48 -3.63
C VAL A 136 7.31 -17.29 -3.01
N ALA A 137 6.44 -16.62 -3.76
CA ALA A 137 5.56 -15.58 -3.23
C ALA A 137 4.68 -16.10 -2.07
N ASN A 138 4.14 -17.32 -2.24
CA ASN A 138 3.37 -18.00 -1.21
C ASN A 138 4.25 -18.31 0.02
N ASP A 139 5.51 -18.71 -0.16
CA ASP A 139 6.46 -18.93 0.95
C ASP A 139 6.79 -17.64 1.71
N TYR A 140 7.01 -16.52 1.01
CA TYR A 140 7.19 -15.21 1.65
C TYR A 140 5.97 -14.82 2.48
N ALA A 141 4.76 -14.95 1.94
CA ALA A 141 3.52 -14.67 2.67
C ALA A 141 3.34 -15.61 3.88
N LYS A 142 3.69 -16.89 3.74
CA LYS A 142 3.67 -17.86 4.84
C LYS A 142 4.63 -17.46 5.96
N ARG A 143 5.87 -17.07 5.64
CA ARG A 143 6.87 -16.63 6.63
C ARG A 143 6.43 -15.36 7.36
N LEU A 144 5.89 -14.38 6.63
CA LEU A 144 5.32 -13.17 7.23
C LEU A 144 4.17 -13.52 8.20
N SER A 145 3.29 -14.45 7.84
CA SER A 145 2.19 -14.91 8.70
C SER A 145 2.69 -15.61 9.97
N ILE A 146 3.70 -16.49 9.86
CA ILE A 146 4.33 -17.14 11.01
C ILE A 146 4.98 -16.10 11.94
N GLY A 147 5.73 -15.15 11.38
CA GLY A 147 6.36 -14.08 12.13
C GLY A 147 5.32 -13.20 12.84
N TYR A 148 4.26 -12.82 12.14
CA TYR A 148 3.14 -12.05 12.69
C TYR A 148 2.51 -12.77 13.88
N LYS A 149 2.22 -14.07 13.79
CA LYS A 149 1.57 -14.80 14.88
C LYS A 149 2.38 -14.80 16.17
N LYS A 150 3.70 -14.95 16.08
CA LYS A 150 4.58 -14.84 17.26
C LYS A 150 4.63 -13.41 17.83
N ALA A 151 4.65 -12.41 16.96
CA ALA A 151 4.59 -11.01 17.39
C ALA A 151 3.23 -10.63 17.98
N GLU A 152 2.13 -11.22 17.49
CA GLU A 152 0.76 -11.01 17.96
C GLU A 152 0.58 -11.46 19.41
N GLU A 153 1.12 -12.63 19.76
CA GLU A 153 1.15 -13.15 21.13
C GLU A 153 1.91 -12.20 22.08
N LEU A 154 3.08 -11.72 21.63
CA LEU A 154 3.90 -10.78 22.38
C LEU A 154 3.20 -9.44 22.57
N VAL A 155 2.59 -8.88 21.53
CA VAL A 155 1.82 -7.63 21.60
C VAL A 155 0.64 -7.77 22.55
N SER A 156 -0.12 -8.85 22.46
CA SER A 156 -1.25 -9.11 23.35
C SER A 156 -0.81 -9.19 24.82
N THR A 157 0.28 -9.93 25.08
CA THR A 157 0.89 -10.03 26.41
C THR A 157 1.37 -8.67 26.91
N SER A 158 2.06 -7.91 26.04
CA SER A 158 2.61 -6.60 26.40
C SER A 158 1.51 -5.61 26.78
N LEU A 159 0.44 -5.55 25.98
CA LEU A 159 -0.69 -4.68 26.26
C LEU A 159 -1.46 -5.13 27.51
N GLY A 160 -1.63 -6.43 27.72
CA GLY A 160 -2.17 -6.99 28.96
C GLY A 160 -1.39 -6.50 30.17
N CYS A 161 -0.07 -6.69 30.16
CA CYS A 161 0.85 -6.26 31.21
C CYS A 161 0.79 -4.75 31.47
N LEU A 162 0.78 -3.94 30.42
CA LEU A 162 0.75 -2.47 30.54
C LEU A 162 -0.62 -1.95 30.98
N SER A 163 -1.69 -2.68 30.73
CA SER A 163 -3.06 -2.32 31.13
C SER A 163 -3.39 -2.71 32.57
N GLU A 164 -2.71 -3.72 33.12
CA GLU A 164 -2.91 -4.18 34.50
C GLU A 164 -2.17 -3.30 35.49
N SER A 165 -2.90 -2.69 36.42
CA SER A 165 -2.30 -1.93 37.53
C SER A 165 -1.81 -2.91 38.61
N GLY A 166 -0.56 -3.38 38.49
CA GLY A 166 0.04 -4.35 39.43
C GLY A 166 1.58 -4.29 39.52
N SER A 167 2.09 -4.35 40.75
CA SER A 167 3.44 -4.00 41.21
C SER A 167 4.66 -4.65 40.52
N ASN A 168 5.73 -3.86 40.33
CA ASN A 168 7.20 -4.12 40.40
C ASN A 168 7.82 -5.47 39.97
N SER A 169 7.06 -6.40 39.42
CA SER A 169 7.55 -7.67 38.90
C SER A 169 7.52 -7.65 37.38
N ARG A 170 8.51 -8.31 36.75
CA ARG A 170 8.51 -8.48 35.29
C ARG A 170 7.24 -9.22 34.90
N CYS A 171 6.32 -8.53 34.24
CA CYS A 171 5.06 -9.11 33.85
C CYS A 171 5.29 -10.18 32.77
N SER A 172 5.10 -11.43 33.14
CA SER A 172 5.26 -12.59 32.25
C SER A 172 3.95 -13.27 31.91
N SER A 173 2.86 -12.99 32.64
CA SER A 173 1.57 -13.67 32.48
C SER A 173 0.40 -12.79 32.94
N PRO A 174 -0.04 -11.84 32.10
CA PRO A 174 -1.19 -11.00 32.43
C PRO A 174 -2.48 -11.82 32.44
N THR A 175 -3.42 -11.44 33.30
CA THR A 175 -4.77 -12.02 33.33
C THR A 175 -5.63 -11.53 32.15
N THR A 176 -5.38 -10.28 31.74
CA THR A 176 -6.03 -9.57 30.64
C THR A 176 -5.41 -10.04 29.34
N LYS A 177 -6.26 -10.58 28.46
CA LYS A 177 -5.86 -11.07 27.15
C LYS A 177 -6.57 -10.26 26.08
N PHE A 178 -5.79 -9.72 25.14
CA PHE A 178 -6.34 -8.99 24.00
C PHE A 178 -6.36 -9.85 22.75
N GLY A 179 -7.49 -9.83 22.03
CA GLY A 179 -7.58 -10.32 20.66
C GLY A 179 -7.29 -9.19 19.67
N GLN A 180 -6.77 -9.55 18.49
CA GLN A 180 -6.48 -8.60 17.41
C GLN A 180 -7.21 -9.02 16.13
N CYS A 181 -7.50 -8.05 15.25
CA CYS A 181 -8.26 -8.27 14.02
C CYS A 181 -7.46 -7.82 12.80
N PRO A 182 -6.55 -8.66 12.26
CA PRO A 182 -5.73 -8.28 11.10
C PRO A 182 -6.50 -8.23 9.77
N LEU A 183 -7.77 -8.67 9.74
CA LEU A 183 -8.59 -8.84 8.53
C LEU A 183 -9.76 -7.84 8.43
N LEU A 184 -9.62 -6.65 9.04
CA LEU A 184 -10.64 -5.58 8.94
C LEU A 184 -10.87 -5.12 7.50
N ASN A 185 -9.88 -5.23 6.62
CA ASN A 185 -10.03 -4.90 5.19
C ASN A 185 -11.09 -5.75 4.46
N ILE A 186 -11.39 -6.94 4.97
CA ILE A 186 -12.48 -7.81 4.49
C ILE A 186 -13.61 -7.90 5.52
N THR A 187 -13.75 -6.88 6.36
CA THR A 187 -14.81 -6.79 7.38
C THR A 187 -14.78 -7.95 8.38
N TYR A 188 -13.63 -8.59 8.68
CA TYR A 188 -13.56 -9.76 9.56
C TYR A 188 -12.88 -9.47 10.90
N CYS A 189 -13.66 -9.52 11.99
CA CYS A 189 -13.18 -9.33 13.36
C CYS A 189 -14.08 -10.09 14.37
N PRO A 190 -13.83 -11.39 14.60
CA PRO A 190 -14.63 -12.21 15.51
C PRO A 190 -14.83 -11.62 16.91
N PRO A 191 -13.83 -10.96 17.55
CA PRO A 191 -14.03 -10.30 18.85
C PRO A 191 -15.14 -9.24 18.86
N SER A 192 -15.34 -8.50 17.77
CA SER A 192 -16.35 -7.43 17.71
C SER A 192 -17.72 -7.88 17.19
N GLU A 193 -17.80 -9.11 16.70
CA GLU A 193 -19.02 -9.71 16.14
C GLU A 193 -19.82 -10.52 17.16
N MET A 194 -19.43 -10.46 18.43
CA MET A 194 -20.13 -11.10 19.53
C MET A 194 -21.43 -10.36 19.89
N ASN A 195 -22.41 -11.09 20.41
CA ASN A 195 -23.65 -10.48 20.87
C ASN A 195 -23.45 -9.76 22.23
N LEU A 196 -23.58 -8.44 22.22
CA LEU A 196 -23.36 -7.56 23.39
C LEU A 196 -24.60 -7.43 24.32
N SER A 197 -25.72 -8.10 24.00
CA SER A 197 -27.01 -7.95 24.70
C SER A 197 -27.06 -8.42 26.18
N GLN A 198 -26.02 -9.09 26.70
CA GLN A 198 -25.98 -9.59 28.09
C GLN A 198 -25.27 -8.65 29.07
N GLY A 199 -25.35 -7.32 28.86
CA GLY A 199 -24.66 -6.34 29.73
C GLY A 199 -23.13 -6.39 29.65
N LYS A 200 -22.61 -6.97 28.56
CA LYS A 200 -21.16 -7.04 28.28
C LYS A 200 -20.79 -5.92 27.33
N SER A 201 -19.60 -5.36 27.53
CA SER A 201 -19.00 -4.36 26.64
C SER A 201 -17.79 -4.96 25.93
N LEU A 202 -17.62 -4.62 24.66
CA LEU A 202 -16.37 -4.84 23.95
C LEU A 202 -15.38 -3.76 24.37
N VAL A 203 -14.26 -4.19 24.95
CA VAL A 203 -13.15 -3.31 25.31
C VAL A 203 -12.22 -3.18 24.12
N VAL A 204 -11.98 -1.94 23.69
CA VAL A 204 -11.11 -1.60 22.56
C VAL A 204 -9.93 -0.80 23.08
N LEU A 205 -8.76 -1.44 23.17
CA LEU A 205 -7.50 -0.77 23.49
C LEU A 205 -6.79 -0.37 22.20
N VAL A 206 -6.42 0.91 22.10
CA VAL A 206 -5.83 1.52 20.90
C VAL A 206 -4.45 2.01 21.25
N TYR A 207 -3.41 1.39 20.69
CA TYR A 207 -2.02 1.79 20.88
C TYR A 207 -1.53 2.68 19.73
N ASN A 208 -0.84 3.77 20.07
CA ASN A 208 -0.22 4.69 19.11
C ASN A 208 1.31 4.53 19.14
N SER A 209 1.87 4.04 18.04
CA SER A 209 3.31 3.82 17.90
C SER A 209 4.11 5.08 17.50
N LEU A 210 3.44 6.22 17.35
CA LEU A 210 4.08 7.49 16.98
C LEU A 210 4.51 8.28 18.22
N GLY A 211 5.58 9.07 18.07
CA GLY A 211 6.09 9.97 19.10
C GLY A 211 5.26 11.24 19.33
N TRP A 212 4.05 11.32 18.79
CA TRP A 212 3.15 12.46 18.88
C TRP A 212 1.70 11.99 19.07
N LYS A 213 0.87 12.86 19.68
CA LYS A 213 -0.55 12.59 19.91
C LYS A 213 -1.24 12.36 18.56
N ARG A 214 -2.06 11.32 18.47
CA ARG A 214 -2.80 11.01 17.25
C ARG A 214 -4.30 11.05 17.50
N GLU A 215 -5.00 11.75 16.63
CA GLU A 215 -6.45 11.77 16.56
C GLU A 215 -6.90 11.17 15.23
N ASP A 216 -7.66 10.10 15.29
CA ASP A 216 -8.08 9.33 14.10
C ASP A 216 -9.46 8.73 14.29
N VAL A 217 -10.10 8.28 13.22
CA VAL A 217 -11.42 7.64 13.29
C VAL A 217 -11.25 6.13 13.20
N LEU A 218 -11.66 5.42 14.26
CA LEU A 218 -11.68 3.97 14.28
C LEU A 218 -12.97 3.45 13.65
N ARG A 219 -12.86 2.34 12.92
CA ARG A 219 -14.01 1.64 12.31
C ARG A 219 -13.95 0.17 12.67
N ILE A 220 -14.99 -0.33 13.33
CA ILE A 220 -15.08 -1.72 13.83
C ILE A 220 -16.40 -2.34 13.36
N PRO A 221 -16.42 -3.59 12.85
CA PRO A 221 -17.67 -4.21 12.42
C PRO A 221 -18.48 -4.70 13.64
N VAL A 222 -19.78 -4.43 13.64
CA VAL A 222 -20.71 -4.73 14.74
C VAL A 222 -22.01 -5.35 14.23
N MET A 223 -22.67 -6.12 15.10
CA MET A 223 -23.89 -6.89 14.77
C MET A 223 -25.19 -6.11 14.93
N SER A 224 -25.19 -5.03 15.73
CA SER A 224 -26.37 -4.31 16.17
C SER A 224 -26.32 -2.84 15.73
N ASP A 225 -27.50 -2.26 15.53
CA ASP A 225 -27.72 -0.82 15.35
C ASP A 225 -27.84 -0.07 16.69
N SER A 226 -27.89 -0.79 17.80
CA SER A 226 -28.12 -0.26 19.14
C SER A 226 -26.81 -0.24 19.94
N ILE A 227 -25.88 0.59 19.48
CA ILE A 227 -24.50 0.67 19.99
C ILE A 227 -24.23 2.03 20.61
N VAL A 228 -23.49 2.04 21.72
CA VAL A 228 -22.96 3.26 22.37
C VAL A 228 -21.47 3.06 22.60
N VAL A 229 -20.69 4.12 22.40
CA VAL A 229 -19.25 4.13 22.65
C VAL A 229 -18.95 5.08 23.81
N HIS A 230 -18.19 4.59 24.79
CA HIS A 230 -17.67 5.41 25.89
C HIS A 230 -16.15 5.40 25.89
N ASP A 231 -15.53 6.48 26.35
CA ASP A 231 -14.11 6.51 26.67
C ASP A 231 -13.81 5.91 28.06
N SER A 232 -12.54 5.97 28.47
CA SER A 232 -12.09 5.47 29.78
C SER A 232 -12.63 6.23 30.98
N GLU A 233 -13.17 7.45 30.80
CA GLU A 233 -13.78 8.24 31.86
C GLU A 233 -15.30 8.01 31.95
N GLY A 234 -15.85 7.16 31.08
CA GLY A 234 -17.28 6.88 31.01
C GLY A 234 -18.07 7.94 30.23
N LYS A 235 -17.39 8.83 29.52
CA LYS A 235 -18.04 9.85 28.68
C LYS A 235 -18.45 9.23 27.35
N GLU A 236 -19.69 9.47 26.94
CA GLU A 236 -20.23 9.06 25.64
C GLU A 236 -19.49 9.79 24.51
N ILE A 237 -19.05 9.02 23.51
CA ILE A 237 -18.35 9.52 22.31
C ILE A 237 -19.31 9.54 21.13
N GLU A 238 -19.36 10.68 20.43
CA GLU A 238 -20.15 10.81 19.19
C GLU A 238 -19.71 9.72 18.20
N SER A 239 -20.68 8.89 17.80
CA SER A 239 -20.45 7.69 17.00
C SER A 239 -21.43 7.60 15.85
N GLN A 240 -20.97 7.02 14.75
CA GLN A 240 -21.74 6.85 13.52
C GLN A 240 -21.78 5.38 13.10
N LEU A 241 -22.95 4.88 12.71
CA LEU A 241 -23.11 3.56 12.13
C LEU A 241 -23.20 3.65 10.61
N LEU A 242 -22.35 2.90 9.91
CA LEU A 242 -22.32 2.79 8.45
C LEU A 242 -22.78 1.38 8.05
N PRO A 243 -23.84 1.23 7.24
CA PRO A 243 -24.19 -0.08 6.68
C PRO A 243 -23.02 -0.70 5.91
N ILE A 244 -22.79 -2.00 6.08
CA ILE A 244 -21.74 -2.71 5.35
C ILE A 244 -22.20 -2.97 3.91
N ALA A 245 -21.40 -2.57 2.93
CA ALA A 245 -21.69 -2.81 1.52
C ALA A 245 -21.63 -4.31 1.17
N ASN A 246 -22.52 -4.76 0.28
CA ASN A 246 -22.57 -6.16 -0.17
C ASN A 246 -21.24 -6.65 -0.77
N VAL A 247 -20.51 -5.78 -1.47
CA VAL A 247 -19.19 -6.13 -2.03
C VAL A 247 -18.19 -6.52 -0.93
N SER A 248 -18.23 -5.85 0.23
CA SER A 248 -17.38 -6.15 1.38
C SER A 248 -17.77 -7.47 2.04
N LEU A 249 -19.07 -7.80 2.10
CA LEU A 249 -19.57 -9.09 2.58
C LEU A 249 -19.18 -10.24 1.64
N ASN A 250 -19.28 -10.04 0.33
CA ASN A 250 -18.86 -11.04 -0.66
C ASN A 250 -17.34 -11.31 -0.57
N LEU A 251 -16.54 -10.25 -0.38
CA LEU A 251 -15.10 -10.39 -0.12
C LEU A 251 -14.83 -11.19 1.15
N ARG A 252 -15.55 -10.88 2.23
CA ARG A 252 -15.46 -11.57 3.53
C ARG A 252 -15.68 -13.07 3.35
N ASP A 253 -16.81 -13.47 2.80
CA ASP A 253 -17.20 -14.89 2.68
C ASP A 253 -16.20 -15.70 1.88
N ARG A 254 -15.65 -15.11 0.80
CA ARG A 254 -14.62 -15.74 -0.02
C ARG A 254 -13.28 -15.82 0.70
N HIS A 255 -12.77 -14.70 1.23
CA HIS A 255 -11.38 -14.61 1.68
C HIS A 255 -11.16 -15.17 3.08
N VAL A 256 -12.16 -15.12 3.97
CA VAL A 256 -12.07 -15.77 5.29
C VAL A 256 -11.87 -17.27 5.11
N LYS A 257 -12.63 -17.91 4.21
CA LYS A 257 -12.47 -19.33 3.88
C LYS A 257 -11.09 -19.66 3.32
N VAL A 258 -10.57 -18.82 2.44
CA VAL A 258 -9.23 -19.01 1.83
C VAL A 258 -8.11 -18.86 2.86
N TYR A 259 -8.19 -17.85 3.75
CA TYR A 259 -7.12 -17.55 4.71
C TYR A 259 -7.15 -18.44 5.95
N LEU A 260 -8.34 -18.79 6.43
CA LEU A 260 -8.53 -19.48 7.72
C LEU A 260 -9.07 -20.90 7.59
N GLY A 261 -9.49 -21.33 6.40
CA GLY A 261 -10.06 -22.66 6.16
C GLY A 261 -11.49 -22.83 6.70
N THR A 262 -12.11 -21.77 7.22
CA THR A 262 -13.43 -21.78 7.85
C THR A 262 -14.33 -20.68 7.28
N SER A 263 -15.64 -20.89 7.32
CA SER A 263 -16.60 -19.84 6.96
C SER A 263 -16.84 -18.89 8.13
N PRO A 264 -17.13 -17.60 7.89
CA PRO A 264 -17.50 -16.68 8.96
C PRO A 264 -18.77 -17.16 9.69
N ALA A 265 -18.74 -17.16 11.03
CA ALA A 265 -19.85 -17.63 11.86
C ALA A 265 -20.98 -16.60 12.01
N ALA A 266 -20.68 -15.32 11.78
CA ALA A 266 -21.60 -14.20 11.87
C ALA A 266 -21.45 -13.30 10.64
N SER A 267 -22.46 -12.46 10.40
CA SER A 267 -22.44 -11.43 9.36
C SER A 267 -22.72 -10.07 10.00
N PRO A 268 -21.69 -9.24 10.25
CA PRO A 268 -21.88 -7.91 10.81
C PRO A 268 -22.72 -7.05 9.85
N LYS A 269 -23.54 -6.17 10.43
CA LYS A 269 -24.46 -5.32 9.67
C LYS A 269 -23.92 -3.91 9.47
N PHE A 270 -23.14 -3.42 10.45
CA PHE A 270 -22.64 -2.05 10.45
C PHE A 270 -21.16 -2.01 10.76
N TRP A 271 -20.50 -0.96 10.28
CA TRP A 271 -19.30 -0.42 10.90
C TRP A 271 -19.73 0.63 11.92
N VAL A 272 -19.24 0.53 13.16
CA VAL A 272 -19.26 1.68 14.08
C VAL A 272 -17.99 2.50 13.87
N ALA A 273 -18.18 3.79 13.59
CA ALA A 273 -17.14 4.78 13.39
C ALA A 273 -17.15 5.80 14.54
N PHE A 274 -16.00 6.03 15.18
CA PHE A 274 -15.88 7.00 16.26
C PHE A 274 -14.46 7.59 16.32
N PRO A 275 -14.31 8.86 16.73
CA PRO A 275 -13.00 9.48 16.89
C PRO A 275 -12.29 8.89 18.12
N ALA A 276 -11.01 8.58 17.96
CA ALA A 276 -10.11 8.18 19.02
C ALA A 276 -8.95 9.16 19.12
N SER A 277 -8.65 9.60 20.34
CA SER A 277 -7.50 10.42 20.69
C SER A 277 -6.54 9.59 21.53
N VAL A 278 -5.31 9.37 21.06
CA VAL A 278 -4.35 8.48 21.71
C VAL A 278 -3.03 9.24 21.96
N PRO A 279 -2.45 9.14 23.18
CA PRO A 279 -1.20 9.84 23.50
C PRO A 279 0.00 9.31 22.68
N PRO A 280 1.10 10.08 22.61
CA PRO A 280 2.38 9.61 22.06
C PRO A 280 2.84 8.30 22.74
N LEU A 281 3.27 7.31 21.96
CA LEU A 281 3.84 6.04 22.46
C LEU A 281 3.03 5.40 23.61
N GLY A 282 1.70 5.53 23.55
CA GLY A 282 0.81 5.14 24.61
C GLY A 282 -0.50 4.57 24.07
N PHE A 283 -1.45 4.32 24.95
CA PHE A 283 -2.74 3.75 24.58
C PHE A 283 -3.92 4.49 25.22
N SER A 284 -5.09 4.29 24.64
CA SER A 284 -6.38 4.72 25.18
C SER A 284 -7.39 3.59 25.05
N THR A 285 -8.37 3.56 25.94
CA THR A 285 -9.36 2.48 26.03
C THR A 285 -10.75 3.03 25.77
N TYR A 286 -11.52 2.31 24.96
CA TYR A 286 -12.89 2.62 24.61
C TYR A 286 -13.78 1.40 24.88
N PHE A 287 -15.06 1.65 25.18
CA PHE A 287 -16.03 0.62 25.52
C PHE A 287 -17.22 0.70 24.57
N ILE A 288 -17.47 -0.38 23.84
CA ILE A 288 -18.59 -0.50 22.91
C ILE A 288 -19.64 -1.42 23.54
N SER A 289 -20.84 -0.91 23.81
CA SER A 289 -21.90 -1.64 24.50
C SER A 289 -23.26 -1.44 23.85
N SER A 290 -24.23 -2.30 24.17
CA SER A 290 -25.62 -2.05 23.80
C SER A 290 -26.22 -0.94 24.67
N GLY A 291 -26.97 0.00 24.08
CA GLY A 291 -27.59 1.09 24.83
C GLY A 291 -28.87 1.63 24.21
N LYS A 292 -29.64 2.39 25.01
CA LYS A 292 -30.94 2.98 24.61
C LYS A 292 -30.80 4.20 23.69
N ARG A 293 -29.71 4.96 23.83
CA ARG A 293 -29.36 6.11 22.97
C ARG A 293 -28.27 5.67 22.01
N SER A 294 -28.67 5.22 20.83
CA SER A 294 -27.76 4.58 19.88
C SER A 294 -26.93 5.58 19.08
N ALA A 295 -25.76 5.12 18.60
CA ALA A 295 -24.95 5.78 17.59
C ALA A 295 -25.81 6.19 16.38
N SER A 296 -25.46 7.34 15.77
CA SER A 296 -26.25 7.89 14.66
C SER A 296 -26.09 7.01 13.43
N ILE A 297 -27.18 6.41 12.96
CA ILE A 297 -27.19 5.65 11.71
C ILE A 297 -27.04 6.63 10.55
N SER A 298 -26.09 6.34 9.66
CA SER A 298 -25.84 7.17 8.49
C SER A 298 -27.07 7.22 7.59
N SER A 299 -27.47 8.44 7.23
CA SER A 299 -28.52 8.63 6.24
C SER A 299 -28.04 8.13 4.89
N THR A 300 -28.83 7.26 4.27
CA THR A 300 -28.51 6.64 2.98
C THR A 300 -29.33 7.30 1.88
N SER A 301 -28.67 7.68 0.78
CA SER A 301 -29.33 8.22 -0.41
C SER A 301 -28.65 7.70 -1.67
N THR A 302 -29.38 7.63 -2.78
CA THR A 302 -28.83 7.30 -4.11
C THR A 302 -28.89 8.53 -5.01
N LEU A 303 -27.87 8.72 -5.83
CA LEU A 303 -27.91 9.76 -6.86
C LEU A 303 -28.74 9.27 -8.06
N ASN A 304 -30.03 9.60 -8.09
CA ASN A 304 -30.90 9.22 -9.20
C ASN A 304 -30.80 10.26 -10.33
N SER A 305 -30.51 9.81 -11.55
CA SER A 305 -30.54 10.65 -12.76
C SER A 305 -31.95 10.91 -13.31
N GLN A 306 -32.99 10.30 -12.71
CA GLN A 306 -34.38 10.42 -13.14
C GLN A 306 -35.12 11.51 -12.35
N GLY A 307 -34.91 12.76 -12.76
CA GLY A 307 -35.67 13.93 -12.33
C GLY A 307 -35.21 15.17 -13.08
N ASN A 308 -36.14 16.05 -13.46
CA ASN A 308 -35.88 17.27 -14.27
C ASN A 308 -34.99 18.33 -13.56
N GLU A 309 -34.41 18.00 -12.41
CA GLU A 309 -33.42 18.81 -11.71
C GLU A 309 -32.14 17.97 -11.51
N SER A 310 -31.19 18.11 -12.44
CA SER A 310 -29.84 17.59 -12.29
C SER A 310 -29.12 18.37 -11.18
N ARG A 311 -29.22 17.90 -9.94
CA ARG A 311 -28.54 18.55 -8.81
C ARG A 311 -27.12 18.01 -8.70
N ASN A 312 -26.13 18.89 -8.88
CA ASN A 312 -24.76 18.63 -8.48
C ASN A 312 -24.75 18.21 -6.99
N LEU A 313 -24.10 17.10 -6.69
CA LEU A 313 -24.09 16.52 -5.36
C LEU A 313 -22.83 16.97 -4.62
N GLN A 314 -23.04 17.61 -3.47
CA GLN A 314 -21.95 17.93 -2.55
C GLN A 314 -21.85 16.88 -1.44
N VAL A 315 -20.62 16.45 -1.15
CA VAL A 315 -20.26 15.48 -0.10
C VAL A 315 -19.15 16.07 0.76
N GLY A 316 -19.24 15.91 2.08
CA GLY A 316 -18.33 16.51 3.05
C GLY A 316 -19.03 17.57 3.90
N GLN A 317 -19.12 17.29 5.21
CA GLN A 317 -19.69 18.21 6.20
C GLN A 317 -18.65 19.18 6.81
N GLY A 318 -17.37 18.96 6.49
CA GLY A 318 -16.26 19.77 6.99
C GLY A 318 -15.86 20.91 6.05
N ARG A 319 -14.58 21.26 6.12
CA ARG A 319 -13.97 22.31 5.28
C ARG A 319 -13.76 21.83 3.84
N LEU A 320 -13.27 20.59 3.71
CA LEU A 320 -13.10 19.89 2.45
C LEU A 320 -14.44 19.32 1.99
N LYS A 321 -14.79 19.59 0.74
CA LYS A 321 -16.00 19.12 0.09
C LYS A 321 -15.70 18.61 -1.30
N LEU A 322 -16.35 17.54 -1.68
CA LEU A 322 -16.31 16.94 -3.01
C LEU A 322 -17.61 17.21 -3.74
N HIS A 323 -17.51 17.49 -5.04
CA HIS A 323 -18.64 17.76 -5.90
C HIS A 323 -18.70 16.70 -6.99
N TYR A 324 -19.85 16.04 -7.05
CA TYR A 324 -20.14 15.03 -8.06
C TYR A 324 -21.17 15.60 -9.04
N ASP A 325 -20.95 15.32 -10.31
CA ASP A 325 -21.91 15.67 -11.36
C ASP A 325 -23.15 14.76 -11.32
N ALA A 326 -24.12 15.04 -12.19
CA ALA A 326 -25.35 14.26 -12.28
C ALA A 326 -25.13 12.80 -12.75
N ALA A 327 -23.98 12.50 -13.35
CA ALA A 327 -23.59 11.14 -13.72
C ALA A 327 -22.90 10.39 -12.56
N GLY A 328 -22.73 11.03 -11.41
CA GLY A 328 -22.07 10.43 -10.25
C GLY A 328 -20.54 10.40 -10.37
N SER A 329 -19.98 11.20 -11.27
CA SER A 329 -18.54 11.34 -11.44
C SER A 329 -18.02 12.50 -10.58
N LEU A 330 -16.91 12.26 -9.88
CA LEU A 330 -16.22 13.31 -9.13
C LEU A 330 -15.65 14.31 -10.13
N SER A 331 -16.02 15.59 -9.99
CA SER A 331 -15.64 16.63 -10.95
C SER A 331 -14.83 17.75 -10.32
N GLN A 332 -15.10 18.09 -9.06
CA GLN A 332 -14.45 19.20 -8.36
C GLN A 332 -14.28 18.90 -6.88
N TYR A 333 -13.37 19.63 -6.25
CA TYR A 333 -13.33 19.76 -4.79
C TYR A 333 -13.25 21.24 -4.40
N SER A 334 -13.69 21.53 -3.19
CA SER A 334 -13.44 22.80 -2.55
C SER A 334 -12.97 22.65 -1.11
N ASP A 335 -12.09 23.54 -0.68
CA ASP A 335 -11.66 23.67 0.72
C ASP A 335 -11.83 25.12 1.18
N SER A 336 -12.75 25.30 2.13
CA SER A 336 -13.06 26.63 2.66
C SER A 336 -11.92 27.27 3.46
N LYS A 337 -10.94 26.49 3.95
CA LYS A 337 -9.77 27.02 4.68
C LYS A 337 -8.79 27.72 3.73
N THR A 338 -8.45 27.03 2.65
CA THR A 338 -7.48 27.50 1.64
C THR A 338 -8.14 28.33 0.55
N GLN A 339 -9.48 28.41 0.53
CA GLN A 339 -10.28 29.06 -0.51
C GLN A 339 -10.00 28.47 -1.91
N VAL A 340 -9.58 27.21 -1.95
CA VAL A 340 -9.37 26.50 -3.20
C VAL A 340 -10.71 25.92 -3.66
N GLU A 341 -11.03 26.17 -4.92
CA GLU A 341 -12.03 25.45 -5.69
C GLU A 341 -11.37 25.06 -7.01
N ALA A 342 -11.36 23.77 -7.34
CA ALA A 342 -10.61 23.26 -8.47
C ALA A 342 -11.23 22.00 -9.05
N ASN A 343 -11.01 21.82 -10.36
CA ASN A 343 -11.33 20.59 -11.06
C ASN A 343 -10.49 19.44 -10.51
N PHE A 344 -11.18 18.34 -10.21
CA PHE A 344 -10.60 17.13 -9.67
C PHE A 344 -11.45 15.96 -10.17
N GLU A 345 -10.97 15.32 -11.22
CA GLU A 345 -11.61 14.14 -11.78
C GLU A 345 -10.80 12.92 -11.41
N GLN A 346 -11.48 11.87 -10.95
CA GLN A 346 -10.89 10.56 -10.78
C GLN A 346 -11.44 9.60 -11.83
N LYS A 347 -10.55 8.99 -12.61
CA LYS A 347 -10.87 8.01 -13.65
C LYS A 347 -10.10 6.73 -13.45
N TYR A 348 -10.52 5.71 -14.18
CA TYR A 348 -9.83 4.43 -14.28
C TYR A 348 -9.55 4.10 -15.75
N LYS A 349 -8.43 3.44 -15.98
CA LYS A 349 -8.05 2.87 -17.28
C LYS A 349 -7.22 1.63 -17.05
N TYR A 350 -7.08 0.79 -18.06
CA TYR A 350 -6.05 -0.24 -18.05
C TYR A 350 -5.21 -0.16 -19.31
N TYR A 351 -3.93 -0.48 -19.19
CA TYR A 351 -3.09 -0.74 -20.34
C TYR A 351 -3.22 -2.21 -20.74
N ILE A 352 -3.32 -2.46 -22.05
CA ILE A 352 -3.15 -3.79 -22.62
C ILE A 352 -1.65 -4.03 -22.72
N GLY A 353 -1.16 -5.07 -22.05
CA GLY A 353 0.25 -5.44 -22.12
C GLY A 353 0.63 -6.00 -23.48
N GLN A 354 1.80 -5.61 -24.02
CA GLN A 354 2.34 -6.24 -25.23
C GLN A 354 2.60 -7.72 -24.99
N ASP A 355 2.15 -8.56 -25.93
CA ASP A 355 2.19 -10.02 -25.85
C ASP A 355 3.51 -10.63 -26.35
N GLY A 356 4.38 -9.81 -26.93
CA GLY A 356 5.65 -10.24 -27.52
C GLY A 356 5.50 -10.84 -28.93
N SER A 357 4.34 -10.67 -29.57
CA SER A 357 4.16 -10.97 -30.98
C SER A 357 4.75 -9.86 -31.85
N GLY A 358 5.44 -10.25 -32.94
CA GLY A 358 6.06 -9.32 -33.90
C GLY A 358 7.59 -9.33 -33.88
N ASP A 359 8.19 -8.29 -34.44
CA ASP A 359 9.65 -8.19 -34.68
C ASP A 359 10.46 -8.02 -33.38
N ASP A 360 9.84 -7.46 -32.34
CA ASP A 360 10.43 -7.34 -31.01
C ASP A 360 9.67 -8.23 -30.00
N PRO A 361 10.28 -9.36 -29.57
CA PRO A 361 9.63 -10.36 -28.73
C PRO A 361 9.46 -9.92 -27.26
N GLN A 362 9.84 -8.70 -26.88
CA GLN A 362 9.72 -8.22 -25.50
C GLN A 362 8.24 -8.13 -25.06
N ALA A 363 7.76 -9.05 -24.23
CA ALA A 363 6.42 -8.95 -23.63
C ALA A 363 6.40 -8.08 -22.37
N SER A 364 5.24 -7.56 -21.99
CA SER A 364 5.03 -7.04 -20.63
C SER A 364 4.96 -8.23 -19.64
N GLY A 365 5.47 -8.06 -18.42
CA GLY A 365 5.58 -9.15 -17.45
C GLY A 365 5.77 -8.67 -16.02
N ALA A 366 6.26 -9.55 -15.13
CA ALA A 366 6.45 -9.20 -13.72
C ALA A 366 7.42 -8.01 -13.53
N TYR A 367 8.52 -7.99 -14.30
CA TYR A 367 9.53 -6.93 -14.29
C TYR A 367 9.12 -5.75 -15.17
N ILE A 368 8.81 -6.05 -16.42
CA ILE A 368 8.72 -5.09 -17.50
C ILE A 368 7.29 -4.62 -17.66
N PHE A 369 7.13 -3.31 -17.86
CA PHE A 369 5.88 -2.71 -18.31
C PHE A 369 6.06 -2.28 -19.77
N ARG A 370 5.34 -2.93 -20.67
CA ARG A 370 5.34 -2.58 -22.11
C ARG A 370 3.88 -2.44 -22.57
N PRO A 371 3.27 -1.26 -22.45
CA PRO A 371 1.90 -1.05 -22.88
C PRO A 371 1.81 -1.08 -24.42
N LYS A 372 0.84 -1.83 -24.95
CA LYS A 372 0.47 -1.87 -26.37
C LYS A 372 -0.64 -0.87 -26.69
N ASP A 373 -1.65 -0.81 -25.83
CA ASP A 373 -2.81 0.08 -25.98
C ASP A 373 -3.34 0.50 -24.61
N VAL A 374 -4.25 1.47 -24.57
CA VAL A 374 -4.88 2.02 -23.39
C VAL A 374 -6.39 2.04 -23.54
N VAL A 375 -7.09 1.44 -22.56
CA VAL A 375 -8.55 1.37 -22.56
C VAL A 375 -9.11 2.14 -21.36
N PRO A 376 -9.80 3.28 -21.58
CA PRO A 376 -10.52 3.97 -20.52
C PRO A 376 -11.64 3.08 -19.98
N ILE A 377 -11.77 3.03 -18.66
CA ILE A 377 -12.89 2.36 -17.99
C ILE A 377 -13.97 3.42 -17.76
N LYS A 378 -15.15 3.19 -18.35
CA LYS A 378 -16.34 3.99 -18.08
C LYS A 378 -17.10 3.38 -16.92
N THR A 379 -17.72 4.23 -16.12
CA THR A 379 -18.71 3.79 -15.14
C THR A 379 -19.86 3.13 -15.89
N ASP A 380 -20.31 1.95 -15.46
CA ASP A 380 -21.40 1.24 -16.16
C ASP A 380 -22.70 2.07 -16.19
N GLY A 381 -22.83 3.09 -15.32
CA GLY A 381 -23.96 4.03 -15.26
C GLY A 381 -25.29 3.39 -14.83
N GLN A 382 -25.35 2.06 -14.81
CA GLN A 382 -26.50 1.25 -14.40
C GLN A 382 -26.73 1.27 -12.89
N VAL A 383 -25.66 1.45 -12.11
CA VAL A 383 -25.73 1.49 -10.64
C VAL A 383 -25.45 2.91 -10.16
N PRO A 384 -26.45 3.65 -9.65
CA PRO A 384 -26.21 4.98 -9.12
C PRO A 384 -25.31 4.92 -7.87
N PRO A 385 -24.43 5.91 -7.65
CA PRO A 385 -23.64 5.98 -6.43
C PRO A 385 -24.53 6.01 -5.18
N THR A 386 -24.12 5.24 -4.17
CA THR A 386 -24.75 5.28 -2.84
C THR A 386 -23.98 6.24 -1.96
N ILE A 387 -24.70 7.15 -1.31
CA ILE A 387 -24.13 8.20 -0.46
C ILE A 387 -24.58 7.97 0.97
N LEU A 388 -23.61 7.81 1.85
CA LEU A 388 -23.80 7.72 3.29
C LEU A 388 -23.38 9.04 3.92
N ARG A 389 -24.29 9.70 4.65
CA ARG A 389 -23.97 10.92 5.41
C ARG A 389 -24.18 10.72 6.89
N GLY A 390 -23.21 11.13 7.69
CA GLY A 390 -23.33 11.09 9.15
C GLY A 390 -22.35 12.04 9.85
N PRO A 391 -22.42 12.13 11.19
CA PRO A 391 -21.76 13.19 11.93
C PRO A 391 -20.22 13.11 11.96
N ILE A 392 -19.63 11.95 11.62
CA ILE A 392 -18.18 11.69 11.67
C ILE A 392 -17.56 11.72 10.27
N LEU A 393 -18.23 11.12 9.28
CA LEU A 393 -17.79 11.11 7.89
C LEU A 393 -18.95 10.97 6.91
N ASP A 394 -18.70 11.37 5.67
CA ASP A 394 -19.52 10.99 4.53
C ASP A 394 -18.76 9.96 3.66
N GLU A 395 -19.48 9.01 3.07
CA GLU A 395 -18.94 8.04 2.10
C GLU A 395 -19.71 8.07 0.79
N VAL A 396 -18.99 7.97 -0.33
CA VAL A 396 -19.54 7.73 -1.67
C VAL A 396 -19.09 6.37 -2.15
N HIS A 397 -20.07 5.50 -2.39
CA HIS A 397 -19.89 4.12 -2.81
C HIS A 397 -20.23 4.01 -4.30
N GLN A 398 -19.25 3.60 -5.11
CA GLN A 398 -19.36 3.59 -6.56
C GLN A 398 -18.99 2.20 -7.10
N GLN A 399 -19.94 1.56 -7.79
CA GLN A 399 -19.63 0.45 -8.67
C GLN A 399 -19.11 1.03 -9.99
N ILE A 400 -17.81 0.96 -10.21
CA ILE A 400 -17.20 1.52 -11.43
C ILE A 400 -17.52 0.59 -12.61
N ASN A 401 -17.21 -0.69 -12.47
CA ASN A 401 -17.57 -1.74 -13.43
C ASN A 401 -17.70 -3.07 -12.66
N PRO A 402 -17.95 -4.25 -13.28
CA PRO A 402 -18.20 -5.49 -12.54
C PRO A 402 -17.06 -5.98 -11.63
N TRP A 403 -15.84 -5.48 -11.78
CA TRP A 403 -14.64 -5.91 -11.04
C TRP A 403 -13.89 -4.77 -10.36
N ILE A 404 -14.46 -3.56 -10.34
CA ILE A 404 -13.91 -2.38 -9.65
C ILE A 404 -15.01 -1.72 -8.84
N TYR A 405 -14.79 -1.66 -7.53
CA TYR A 405 -15.62 -0.90 -6.60
C TYR A 405 -14.76 0.13 -5.86
N GLN A 406 -15.28 1.34 -5.70
CA GLN A 406 -14.60 2.44 -5.03
C GLN A 406 -15.44 2.97 -3.87
N ILE A 407 -14.80 3.20 -2.73
CA ILE A 407 -15.38 3.95 -1.60
C ILE A 407 -14.52 5.20 -1.40
N THR A 408 -15.13 6.37 -1.59
CA THR A 408 -14.50 7.67 -1.31
C THR A 408 -15.01 8.17 0.05
N ARG A 409 -14.11 8.50 0.97
CA ARG A 409 -14.44 8.93 2.34
C ARG A 409 -13.97 10.35 2.59
N VAL A 410 -14.89 11.17 3.09
CA VAL A 410 -14.61 12.54 3.53
C VAL A 410 -14.87 12.63 5.02
N TYR A 411 -13.80 12.55 5.80
CA TYR A 411 -13.89 12.64 7.26
C TYR A 411 -14.08 14.09 7.71
N LYS A 412 -14.94 14.30 8.71
CA LYS A 412 -15.15 15.62 9.29
C LYS A 412 -13.87 16.12 9.94
N GLY A 413 -13.41 17.30 9.51
CA GLY A 413 -12.23 17.97 10.07
C GLY A 413 -10.89 17.53 9.51
N LYS A 414 -10.83 16.45 8.70
CA LYS A 414 -9.63 16.09 7.94
C LYS A 414 -9.51 16.94 6.69
N ASP A 415 -8.28 17.17 6.25
CA ASP A 415 -7.90 17.97 5.08
C ASP A 415 -7.48 17.11 3.88
N TYR A 416 -7.88 15.83 3.90
CA TYR A 416 -7.63 14.87 2.85
C TYR A 416 -8.88 14.01 2.59
N VAL A 417 -8.88 13.35 1.44
CA VAL A 417 -9.87 12.34 1.05
C VAL A 417 -9.20 10.97 1.12
N GLU A 418 -9.91 9.96 1.61
CA GLU A 418 -9.47 8.57 1.49
C GLU A 418 -10.24 7.86 0.39
N THR A 419 -9.51 7.24 -0.54
CA THR A 419 -10.10 6.42 -1.60
C THR A 419 -9.69 4.97 -1.41
N GLU A 420 -10.67 4.12 -1.11
CA GLU A 420 -10.49 2.66 -1.05
C GLU A 420 -10.96 2.04 -2.36
N PHE A 421 -10.11 1.21 -2.96
CA PHE A 421 -10.42 0.46 -4.16
C PHE A 421 -10.47 -1.04 -3.86
N ILE A 422 -11.52 -1.69 -4.35
CA ILE A 422 -11.67 -3.14 -4.39
C ILE A 422 -11.58 -3.54 -5.87
N VAL A 423 -10.47 -4.19 -6.22
CA VAL A 423 -10.16 -4.57 -7.60
C VAL A 423 -10.06 -6.09 -7.70
N GLY A 424 -10.85 -6.64 -8.62
CA GLY A 424 -10.68 -8.01 -9.11
C GLY A 424 -11.93 -8.88 -8.97
N PRO A 425 -11.92 -10.07 -9.62
CA PRO A 425 -10.84 -10.57 -10.48
C PRO A 425 -10.72 -9.73 -11.77
N ILE A 426 -9.48 -9.41 -12.17
CA ILE A 426 -9.24 -8.72 -13.44
C ILE A 426 -9.56 -9.71 -14.56
N PRO A 427 -10.51 -9.42 -15.46
CA PRO A 427 -10.88 -10.35 -16.51
C PRO A 427 -9.73 -10.51 -17.51
N VAL A 428 -9.37 -11.75 -17.81
CA VAL A 428 -8.31 -12.11 -18.78
C VAL A 428 -8.77 -13.17 -19.78
N ASP A 429 -10.08 -13.47 -19.81
CA ASP A 429 -10.68 -14.47 -20.71
C ASP A 429 -10.65 -14.04 -22.19
N ASP A 430 -10.41 -12.75 -22.44
CA ASP A 430 -10.20 -12.15 -23.76
C ASP A 430 -8.73 -12.23 -24.22
N GLU A 431 -7.93 -13.03 -23.53
CA GLU A 431 -6.51 -13.27 -23.79
C GLU A 431 -5.60 -12.02 -23.72
N ASN A 432 -6.07 -10.94 -23.10
CA ASN A 432 -5.31 -9.70 -22.97
C ASN A 432 -4.84 -9.49 -21.53
N GLY A 433 -3.53 -9.33 -21.32
CA GLY A 433 -2.97 -8.86 -20.06
C GLY A 433 -3.42 -7.43 -19.78
N LYS A 434 -3.88 -7.15 -18.55
CA LYS A 434 -4.44 -5.85 -18.15
C LYS A 434 -3.71 -5.26 -16.95
N GLU A 435 -3.30 -4.02 -17.10
CA GLU A 435 -2.55 -3.26 -16.09
C GLU A 435 -3.39 -2.04 -15.67
N LEU A 436 -4.18 -2.20 -14.60
CA LEU A 436 -5.15 -1.21 -14.11
C LEU A 436 -4.44 -0.03 -13.45
N SER A 437 -4.81 1.18 -13.86
CA SER A 437 -4.42 2.44 -13.23
C SER A 437 -5.62 3.30 -12.87
N THR A 438 -5.51 4.04 -11.77
CA THR A 438 -6.39 5.18 -11.48
C THR A 438 -5.67 6.46 -11.88
N GLU A 439 -6.42 7.42 -12.42
CA GLU A 439 -5.94 8.73 -12.85
C GLU A 439 -6.66 9.82 -12.07
N ILE A 440 -5.90 10.76 -11.52
CA ILE A 440 -6.42 12.03 -11.02
C ILE A 440 -6.07 13.10 -12.04
N ILE A 441 -7.07 13.83 -12.52
CA ILE A 441 -6.95 14.83 -13.57
C ILE A 441 -7.41 16.18 -13.00
N THR A 442 -6.59 17.20 -13.22
CA THR A 442 -6.80 18.58 -12.82
C THR A 442 -6.52 19.52 -14.00
N SER A 443 -6.75 20.82 -13.81
CA SER A 443 -6.36 21.85 -14.79
C SER A 443 -4.99 22.47 -14.50
N MET A 444 -4.16 21.86 -13.65
CA MET A 444 -2.86 22.42 -13.24
C MET A 444 -1.85 22.42 -14.39
N ALA A 445 -1.13 23.52 -14.56
CA ALA A 445 -0.08 23.66 -15.58
C ALA A 445 1.28 23.16 -15.05
N THR A 446 1.42 21.84 -14.94
CA THR A 446 2.57 21.20 -14.25
C THR A 446 3.85 21.14 -15.10
N ASN A 447 3.78 21.54 -16.38
CA ASN A 447 4.92 21.67 -17.29
C ASN A 447 5.85 20.45 -17.29
N LYS A 448 5.28 19.26 -17.55
CA LYS A 448 5.95 17.95 -17.56
C LYS A 448 6.59 17.52 -16.23
N THR A 449 6.46 18.31 -15.17
CA THR A 449 7.13 18.09 -13.88
C THR A 449 6.20 17.40 -12.90
N PHE A 450 6.73 16.44 -12.17
CA PHE A 450 6.09 15.77 -11.04
C PHE A 450 7.16 15.27 -10.07
N TYR A 451 6.76 14.88 -8.86
CA TYR A 451 7.71 14.51 -7.81
C TYR A 451 7.32 13.19 -7.18
N THR A 452 8.29 12.31 -6.98
CA THR A 452 8.07 10.98 -6.37
C THR A 452 9.06 10.77 -5.24
N ASP A 453 8.64 10.11 -4.17
CA ASP A 453 9.53 9.77 -3.07
C ASP A 453 10.63 8.76 -3.47
N SER A 454 11.75 8.80 -2.76
CA SER A 454 12.79 7.77 -2.78
C SER A 454 12.73 6.97 -1.48
N SER A 455 12.19 5.74 -1.57
CA SER A 455 12.06 4.80 -0.45
C SER A 455 11.32 5.39 0.77
N GLY A 456 10.31 6.23 0.53
CA GLY A 456 9.52 6.90 1.55
C GLY A 456 10.24 8.06 2.27
N ARG A 457 11.31 8.60 1.67
CA ARG A 457 12.09 9.72 2.20
C ARG A 457 12.01 10.93 1.27
N ASP A 458 13.13 11.32 0.66
CA ASP A 458 13.27 12.50 -0.17
C ASP A 458 12.38 12.45 -1.42
N PHE A 459 11.75 13.56 -1.78
CA PHE A 459 11.06 13.68 -3.05
C PHE A 459 12.03 14.10 -4.16
N ILE A 460 12.07 13.34 -5.24
CA ILE A 460 12.92 13.61 -6.40
C ILE A 460 12.05 14.20 -7.52
N LYS A 461 12.50 15.33 -8.07
CA LYS A 461 11.89 15.97 -9.25
C LYS A 461 12.05 15.07 -10.47
N ARG A 462 10.93 14.73 -11.10
CA ARG A 462 10.83 13.97 -12.34
C ARG A 462 10.36 14.90 -13.46
N VAL A 463 10.95 14.75 -14.63
CA VAL A 463 10.54 15.48 -15.85
C VAL A 463 10.23 14.45 -16.91
N ARG A 464 9.01 14.48 -17.45
CA ARG A 464 8.56 13.55 -18.48
C ARG A 464 9.49 13.62 -19.70
N ASP A 465 9.88 12.46 -20.20
CA ASP A 465 10.75 12.28 -21.38
C ASP A 465 12.14 12.95 -21.25
N TYR A 466 12.68 13.03 -20.03
CA TYR A 466 13.96 13.66 -19.76
C TYR A 466 14.84 12.83 -18.82
N ARG A 467 16.17 12.90 -19.03
CA ARG A 467 17.22 12.38 -18.14
C ARG A 467 18.31 13.44 -18.01
N SER A 468 18.79 13.67 -16.80
CA SER A 468 19.79 14.71 -16.52
C SER A 468 21.19 14.36 -17.03
N GLU A 469 21.50 13.07 -17.10
CA GLU A 469 22.85 12.57 -17.30
C GLU A 469 23.11 12.16 -18.76
N TRP A 470 22.07 11.92 -19.56
CA TRP A 470 22.20 11.58 -20.97
C TRP A 470 21.00 12.04 -21.79
N LYS A 471 21.19 12.18 -23.11
CA LYS A 471 20.09 12.44 -24.04
C LYS A 471 19.30 11.15 -24.24
N ILE A 472 18.02 11.16 -23.86
CA ILE A 472 17.13 10.00 -24.00
C ILE A 472 16.53 9.92 -25.41
N GLU A 473 16.47 8.71 -25.96
CA GLU A 473 15.60 8.36 -27.08
C GLU A 473 14.30 7.74 -26.53
N VAL A 474 13.17 8.39 -26.80
CA VAL A 474 11.88 8.03 -26.20
C VAL A 474 11.25 6.89 -26.98
N ASN A 475 11.59 5.66 -26.60
CA ASN A 475 11.00 4.43 -27.18
C ASN A 475 9.70 4.00 -26.51
N GLN A 476 9.55 4.31 -25.21
CA GLN A 476 8.38 3.94 -24.40
C GLN A 476 7.90 5.17 -23.61
N PRO A 477 7.03 6.03 -24.18
CA PRO A 477 6.63 7.32 -23.57
C PRO A 477 5.79 7.16 -22.31
N VAL A 478 5.22 5.98 -22.07
CA VAL A 478 4.52 5.66 -20.82
C VAL A 478 5.47 4.97 -19.84
N ALA A 479 5.93 3.77 -20.17
CA ALA A 479 6.72 2.96 -19.25
C ALA A 479 8.05 3.62 -18.82
N GLY A 480 8.68 4.40 -19.70
CA GLY A 480 9.90 5.17 -19.39
C GLY A 480 9.67 6.38 -18.48
N ASN A 481 8.42 6.72 -18.15
CA ASN A 481 8.05 7.79 -17.24
C ASN A 481 7.36 7.28 -15.97
N TYR A 482 7.30 5.97 -15.74
CA TYR A 482 6.86 5.40 -14.46
C TYR A 482 7.99 5.38 -13.44
N TYR A 483 7.67 5.69 -12.19
CA TYR A 483 8.59 5.70 -11.05
C TYR A 483 8.00 4.94 -9.86
N PRO A 484 8.86 4.40 -8.97
CA PRO A 484 8.39 3.74 -7.77
C PRO A 484 7.89 4.77 -6.75
N ILE A 485 6.77 4.48 -6.09
CA ILE A 485 6.16 5.32 -5.06
C ILE A 485 5.97 4.47 -3.80
N ASN A 486 6.53 4.91 -2.68
CA ASN A 486 6.42 4.22 -1.38
C ASN A 486 5.81 5.11 -0.28
N LEU A 487 5.79 6.42 -0.47
CA LEU A 487 5.12 7.40 0.38
C LEU A 487 4.07 8.14 -0.44
N GLY A 488 4.47 8.74 -1.55
CA GLY A 488 3.56 9.54 -2.36
C GLY A 488 4.16 10.13 -3.62
N ILE A 489 3.28 10.74 -4.40
CA ILE A 489 3.55 11.47 -5.62
C ILE A 489 2.82 12.80 -5.55
N TYR A 490 3.44 13.87 -6.04
CA TYR A 490 2.75 15.15 -6.14
C TYR A 490 3.09 15.90 -7.43
N VAL A 491 2.19 16.82 -7.78
CA VAL A 491 2.38 17.82 -8.84
C VAL A 491 2.06 19.20 -8.31
N GLU A 492 2.71 20.22 -8.86
CA GLU A 492 2.49 21.62 -8.52
C GLU A 492 2.49 22.48 -9.80
N ASP A 493 1.85 23.64 -9.72
CA ASP A 493 1.85 24.65 -10.80
C ASP A 493 2.34 26.04 -10.32
N GLY A 494 2.95 26.09 -9.13
CA GLY A 494 3.40 27.32 -8.47
C GLY A 494 2.31 28.03 -7.66
N SER A 495 1.03 27.67 -7.83
CA SER A 495 -0.09 28.20 -7.05
C SER A 495 -0.76 27.14 -6.17
N LYS A 496 -0.84 25.90 -6.69
CA LYS A 496 -1.48 24.76 -6.05
C LYS A 496 -0.53 23.57 -6.06
N GLU A 497 -0.72 22.68 -5.10
CA GLU A 497 -0.09 21.37 -5.05
C GLU A 497 -1.20 20.32 -4.91
N LEU A 498 -1.10 19.24 -5.69
CA LEU A 498 -1.88 18.03 -5.51
C LEU A 498 -0.92 16.91 -5.09
N SER A 499 -1.13 16.41 -3.88
CA SER A 499 -0.37 15.32 -3.27
C SER A 499 -1.23 14.06 -3.12
N ILE A 500 -0.71 12.90 -3.54
CA ILE A 500 -1.34 11.58 -3.34
C ILE A 500 -0.39 10.69 -2.54
N LEU A 501 -0.86 10.22 -1.40
CA LEU A 501 -0.13 9.26 -0.55
C LEU A 501 -0.61 7.84 -0.81
N VAL A 502 0.31 6.88 -0.69
CA VAL A 502 0.04 5.47 -1.02
C VAL A 502 0.11 4.56 0.20
N ASP A 503 -0.70 3.51 0.16
CA ASP A 503 -0.88 2.55 1.23
C ASP A 503 0.09 1.35 1.11
N ARG A 504 0.81 1.26 -0.01
CA ARG A 504 1.77 0.22 -0.39
C ARG A 504 2.67 0.75 -1.50
N SER A 505 3.75 0.04 -1.81
CA SER A 505 4.55 0.32 -2.99
C SER A 505 3.72 0.19 -4.27
N VAL A 506 3.76 1.18 -5.14
CA VAL A 506 3.08 1.18 -6.45
C VAL A 506 3.96 1.88 -7.49
N GLY A 507 3.72 1.60 -8.78
CA GLY A 507 4.21 2.42 -9.87
C GLY A 507 3.27 3.58 -10.14
N GLY A 508 3.81 4.76 -10.38
CA GLY A 508 3.00 5.91 -10.81
C GLY A 508 3.79 6.90 -11.65
N SER A 509 3.04 7.84 -12.23
CA SER A 509 3.56 8.80 -13.20
C SER A 509 2.68 10.04 -13.30
N SER A 510 3.16 11.04 -14.04
CA SER A 510 2.35 12.08 -14.67
C SER A 510 2.61 12.00 -16.17
N ILE A 511 1.69 11.42 -16.95
CA ILE A 511 1.82 11.22 -18.41
C ILE A 511 1.29 12.43 -19.19
N LYS A 512 0.42 13.22 -18.56
CA LYS A 512 -0.06 14.51 -19.08
C LYS A 512 0.06 15.58 -17.99
N ASP A 513 0.15 16.83 -18.41
CA ASP A 513 0.19 17.93 -17.46
C ASP A 513 -1.13 18.01 -16.68
N GLY A 514 -1.04 18.36 -15.40
CA GLY A 514 -2.19 18.37 -14.50
C GLY A 514 -2.74 17.00 -14.11
N GLN A 515 -2.00 15.92 -14.40
CA GLN A 515 -2.45 14.55 -14.16
C GLN A 515 -1.44 13.76 -13.32
N ILE A 516 -1.96 12.92 -12.42
CA ILE A 516 -1.23 11.85 -11.73
C ILE A 516 -1.92 10.52 -12.04
N GLU A 517 -1.15 9.46 -12.30
CA GLU A 517 -1.65 8.10 -12.32
C GLU A 517 -0.90 7.18 -11.38
N LEU A 518 -1.64 6.24 -10.81
CA LEU A 518 -1.12 5.14 -10.00
C LEU A 518 -1.60 3.83 -10.59
N MET A 519 -0.67 2.93 -10.91
CA MET A 519 -1.00 1.58 -11.33
C MET A 519 -1.31 0.73 -10.09
N LEU A 520 -2.55 0.28 -9.98
CA LEU A 520 -3.10 -0.35 -8.77
C LEU A 520 -2.95 -1.87 -8.78
N HIS A 521 -3.12 -2.50 -9.93
CA HIS A 521 -3.03 -3.95 -10.08
C HIS A 521 -2.73 -4.34 -11.54
N ARG A 522 -2.12 -5.51 -11.72
CA ARG A 522 -1.71 -6.05 -13.02
C ARG A 522 -2.04 -7.54 -13.04
N SER A 523 -2.59 -8.01 -14.15
CA SER A 523 -2.76 -9.42 -14.46
C SER A 523 -2.19 -9.67 -15.85
N MET A 524 -1.18 -10.54 -15.94
CA MET A 524 -0.44 -10.80 -17.18
C MET A 524 -0.73 -12.21 -17.68
N MET A 525 -0.86 -12.36 -18.99
CA MET A 525 -1.11 -13.64 -19.67
C MET A 525 0.17 -14.49 -19.78
N MET A 526 1.31 -13.86 -20.09
CA MET A 526 2.60 -14.54 -20.13
C MET A 526 3.34 -14.42 -18.80
N VAL A 527 3.47 -15.55 -18.10
CA VAL A 527 4.62 -15.77 -17.22
C VAL A 527 5.76 -16.18 -18.14
N VAL A 528 6.48 -15.20 -18.71
CA VAL A 528 7.71 -15.53 -19.44
C VAL A 528 8.61 -16.27 -18.47
N VAL A 529 8.84 -17.54 -18.78
CA VAL A 529 9.84 -18.39 -18.14
C VAL A 529 11.15 -17.64 -18.27
N LEU A 530 11.70 -17.19 -17.14
CA LEU A 530 13.04 -16.61 -17.03
C LEU A 530 14.00 -17.38 -17.95
N ARG A 531 14.41 -16.78 -19.07
CA ARG A 531 15.71 -17.11 -19.64
C ARG A 531 16.70 -16.53 -18.64
N LYS A 532 17.24 -17.42 -17.79
CA LYS A 532 18.36 -17.09 -16.90
C LYS A 532 19.45 -16.43 -17.74
N HIS A 533 19.86 -15.22 -17.37
CA HIS A 533 21.10 -14.62 -17.86
C HIS A 533 22.30 -15.22 -17.13
#